data_AF-A0A7N2N546-F1
#
_entry.id   AF-A0A7N2N546-F1
#
_cell.length_a   1.000
_cell.length_b   1.000
_cell.length_c   1.000
_cell.angle_alpha   90.00
_cell.angle_beta   90.00
_cell.angle_gamma   90.00
#
_symmetry.space_group_name_H-M   'P 1'
#
loop_
_entity.id
_entity.type
_entity.pdbx_description
1 polymer ?
#
loop_
_entity_poly.entity_id
_entity_poly.type
_entity_poly.pdbx_seq_one_letter_code
_entity_poly.pdbx_strand_id
1 'polypeptide(L)'
;MNSNEGKEDGTGKFEQKDFLQFLLELKEKNDAATSISMTQVKALLWDIMVGGSETTATMVEWVMAELRQHSEAMRKVNEELTEIVGSNSLVEESHLPKLHYLDAIIKETCCLLPALPFLVPRCPSQSSTIGGYYVPKGTRILLNVWAIHRDPKI
;
A
#
# COMPACT_ATOMS: atom_id res chain seq x y z
N MET A 1 37.73 47.85 -2.26
CA MET A 1 36.87 46.87 -2.94
C MET A 1 37.46 45.49 -2.72
N ASN A 2 36.90 44.71 -1.82
CA ASN A 2 37.29 43.32 -1.59
C ASN A 2 36.04 42.48 -1.81
N SER A 3 35.89 41.97 -3.03
CA SER A 3 34.77 41.13 -3.43
C SER A 3 35.08 39.71 -2.99
N ASN A 4 34.48 39.30 -1.87
CA ASN A 4 34.48 37.95 -1.38
C ASN A 4 33.40 37.18 -2.17
N GLU A 5 33.81 36.37 -3.14
CA GLU A 5 32.90 35.52 -3.91
C GLU A 5 32.24 34.50 -2.98
N GLY A 6 30.91 34.56 -2.98
CA GLY A 6 30.05 33.65 -2.23
C GLY A 6 30.24 32.22 -2.72
N LYS A 7 30.63 31.36 -1.79
CA LYS A 7 30.53 29.92 -1.88
C LYS A 7 29.06 29.57 -2.11
N GLU A 8 28.70 29.15 -3.32
CA GLU A 8 27.46 28.41 -3.57
C GLU A 8 27.57 27.08 -2.80
N ASP A 9 26.96 27.04 -1.63
CA ASP A 9 26.74 25.83 -0.87
C ASP A 9 25.70 24.99 -1.64
N GLY A 10 26.22 24.07 -2.44
CA GLY A 10 25.44 23.08 -3.17
C GLY A 10 24.61 22.28 -2.19
N THR A 11 23.31 22.59 -2.15
CA THR A 11 22.26 21.85 -1.48
C THR A 11 22.49 20.34 -1.67
N GLY A 12 22.95 19.69 -0.60
CA GLY A 12 23.12 18.25 -0.56
C GLY A 12 21.77 17.58 -0.82
N LYS A 13 21.54 17.13 -2.05
CA LYS A 13 20.50 16.16 -2.35
C LYS A 13 20.83 14.91 -1.53
N PHE A 14 20.05 14.65 -0.49
CA PHE A 14 19.97 13.31 0.07
C PHE A 14 19.45 12.42 -1.07
N GLU A 15 20.33 11.69 -1.75
CA GLU A 15 19.93 10.62 -2.66
C GLU A 15 19.21 9.56 -1.85
N GLN A 16 17.88 9.64 -1.80
CA GLN A 16 17.07 8.59 -1.25
C GLN A 16 17.16 7.40 -2.20
N LYS A 17 17.82 6.33 -1.74
CA LYS A 17 18.01 5.12 -2.53
C LYS A 17 16.65 4.54 -2.92
N ASP A 18 16.47 4.27 -4.20
CA ASP A 18 15.27 3.57 -4.65
C ASP A 18 15.32 2.08 -4.28
N PHE A 19 14.16 1.41 -4.40
CA PHE A 19 14.03 0.00 -4.02
C PHE A 19 14.97 -0.92 -4.83
N LEU A 20 15.19 -0.62 -6.11
CA LEU A 20 16.09 -1.42 -6.96
C LEU A 20 17.55 -1.24 -6.52
N GLN A 21 17.97 -0.01 -6.24
CA GLN A 21 19.30 0.30 -5.71
C GLN A 21 19.55 -0.45 -4.41
N PHE A 22 18.57 -0.49 -3.50
CA PHE A 22 18.65 -1.26 -2.28
C PHE A 22 18.82 -2.77 -2.53
N LEU A 23 18.05 -3.35 -3.46
CA LEU A 23 18.18 -4.77 -3.83
C LEU A 23 19.55 -5.10 -4.47
N LEU A 24 20.08 -4.19 -5.29
CA LEU A 24 21.40 -4.36 -5.91
C LEU A 24 22.52 -4.32 -4.86
N GLU A 25 22.45 -3.39 -3.91
CA GLU A 25 23.41 -3.34 -2.80
C GLU A 25 23.35 -4.59 -1.91
N LEU A 26 22.15 -5.15 -1.66
CA LEU A 26 22.00 -6.41 -0.93
C LEU A 26 22.64 -7.58 -1.67
N LYS A 27 22.51 -7.62 -3.01
CA LYS A 27 23.18 -8.60 -3.85
C LYS A 27 24.70 -8.46 -3.78
N GLU A 28 25.22 -7.23 -3.75
CA GLU A 28 26.66 -6.96 -3.75
C GLU A 28 27.35 -7.23 -2.42
N LYS A 29 26.66 -7.04 -1.29
CA LYS A 29 27.21 -7.25 0.07
C LYS A 29 27.54 -8.71 0.39
N ASN A 30 27.05 -9.67 -0.41
CA ASN A 30 27.45 -11.08 -0.44
C ASN A 30 27.68 -11.77 0.93
N ASP A 31 26.87 -11.43 1.93
CA ASP A 31 26.81 -12.14 3.21
C ASP A 31 26.00 -13.43 3.02
N ALA A 32 26.53 -14.57 3.49
CA ALA A 32 25.96 -15.90 3.23
C ALA A 32 24.53 -16.05 3.77
N ALA A 33 24.15 -15.26 4.77
CA ALA A 33 22.81 -15.28 5.36
C ALA A 33 21.76 -14.45 4.59
N THR A 34 22.18 -13.44 3.82
CA THR A 34 21.26 -12.46 3.19
C THR A 34 21.52 -12.25 1.69
N SER A 35 22.44 -13.00 1.09
CA SER A 35 22.72 -12.91 -0.35
C SER A 35 21.47 -13.25 -1.19
N ILE A 36 21.11 -12.37 -2.12
CA ILE A 36 20.01 -12.57 -3.06
C ILE A 36 20.53 -12.71 -4.48
N SER A 37 20.00 -13.68 -5.22
CA SER A 37 20.30 -13.88 -6.63
C SER A 37 19.65 -12.81 -7.51
N MET A 38 20.20 -12.60 -8.71
CA MET A 38 19.59 -11.69 -9.69
C MET A 38 18.17 -12.13 -10.09
N THR A 39 17.88 -13.43 -10.06
CA THR A 39 16.54 -13.96 -10.30
C THR A 39 15.56 -13.53 -9.20
N GLN A 40 15.99 -13.57 -7.94
CA GLN A 40 15.18 -13.08 -6.81
C GLN A 40 14.97 -11.56 -6.87
N VAL A 41 16.00 -10.79 -7.25
CA VAL A 41 15.85 -9.33 -7.46
C VAL A 41 14.77 -9.05 -8.51
N LYS A 42 14.82 -9.72 -9.66
CA LYS A 42 13.81 -9.58 -10.71
C LYS A 42 12.42 -10.02 -10.25
N ALA A 43 12.32 -11.12 -9.50
CA ALA A 43 11.06 -11.62 -8.97
C ALA A 43 10.43 -10.63 -7.97
N LEU A 44 11.22 -10.09 -7.03
CA LEU A 44 10.73 -9.11 -6.06
C LEU A 44 10.27 -7.82 -6.73
N LEU A 45 10.98 -7.35 -7.75
CA LEU A 45 10.56 -6.18 -8.52
C LEU A 45 9.23 -6.45 -9.25
N TRP A 46 9.09 -7.62 -9.85
CA TRP A 46 7.86 -8.03 -10.50
C TRP A 46 6.69 -8.14 -9.52
N ASP A 47 6.91 -8.72 -8.34
CA ASP A 47 5.89 -8.87 -7.30
C ASP A 47 5.35 -7.51 -6.82
N ILE A 48 6.22 -6.51 -6.62
CA ILE A 48 5.80 -5.15 -6.25
C ILE A 48 5.00 -4.49 -7.37
N MET A 49 5.45 -4.62 -8.61
CA MET A 49 4.76 -4.04 -9.76
C MET A 49 3.36 -4.62 -9.90
N VAL A 50 3.23 -5.95 -9.90
CA VAL A 50 1.92 -6.63 -10.03
C VAL A 50 1.04 -6.37 -8.81
N GLY A 51 1.60 -6.49 -7.61
CA GLY A 51 0.87 -6.32 -6.36
C GLY A 51 0.38 -4.89 -6.13
N GLY A 52 1.14 -3.89 -6.57
CA GLY A 52 0.83 -2.47 -6.35
C GLY A 52 0.07 -1.78 -7.49
N SER A 53 0.10 -2.31 -8.71
CA SER A 53 -0.51 -1.61 -9.86
C SER A 53 -2.04 -1.81 -9.91
N GLU A 54 -2.49 -3.03 -10.13
CA GLU A 54 -3.92 -3.31 -10.36
C GLU A 54 -4.76 -3.09 -9.10
N THR A 55 -4.22 -3.47 -7.93
CA THR A 55 -4.94 -3.37 -6.65
C THR A 55 -5.21 -1.91 -6.28
N THR A 56 -4.22 -1.02 -6.42
CA THR A 56 -4.38 0.40 -6.08
C THR A 56 -5.27 1.11 -7.08
N ALA A 57 -5.13 0.84 -8.38
CA ALA A 57 -5.99 1.39 -9.42
C ALA A 57 -7.47 1.03 -9.17
N THR A 58 -7.75 -0.24 -8.90
CA THR A 58 -9.09 -0.74 -8.58
C THR A 58 -9.65 -0.04 -7.33
N MET A 59 -8.85 0.10 -6.27
CA MET A 59 -9.32 0.76 -5.05
C MET A 59 -9.62 2.25 -5.25
N VAL A 60 -8.78 2.97 -6.01
CA VAL A 60 -9.03 4.38 -6.33
C VAL A 60 -10.32 4.53 -7.15
N GLU A 61 -10.53 3.65 -8.12
CA GLU A 61 -11.78 3.64 -8.92
C GLU A 61 -13.00 3.46 -8.01
N TRP A 62 -12.97 2.49 -7.09
CA TRP A 62 -14.07 2.27 -6.15
C TRP A 62 -14.29 3.44 -5.20
N VAL A 63 -13.23 4.04 -4.65
CA VAL A 63 -13.35 5.21 -3.77
C VAL A 63 -14.04 6.35 -4.51
N MET A 64 -13.65 6.62 -5.75
CA MET A 64 -14.27 7.67 -6.57
C MET A 64 -15.73 7.33 -6.92
N ALA A 65 -16.05 6.06 -7.18
CA ALA A 65 -17.42 5.62 -7.44
C ALA A 65 -18.32 5.79 -6.20
N GLU A 66 -17.83 5.40 -5.02
CA GLU A 66 -18.55 5.53 -3.74
C GLU A 66 -18.77 6.99 -3.34
N LEU A 67 -17.74 7.83 -3.48
CA LEU A 67 -17.85 9.28 -3.22
C LEU A 67 -18.87 9.95 -4.15
N ARG A 68 -18.92 9.55 -5.43
CA ARG A 68 -19.90 10.07 -6.37
C ARG A 68 -21.33 9.65 -6.00
N GLN A 69 -21.52 8.43 -5.50
CA GLN A 69 -22.83 7.96 -5.06
C GLN A 69 -23.30 8.65 -3.76
N HIS A 70 -22.35 9.03 -2.89
CA HIS A 70 -22.62 9.63 -1.58
C HIS A 70 -22.16 11.11 -1.52
N SER A 71 -22.98 12.00 -2.06
CA SER A 71 -22.66 13.45 -2.15
C SER A 71 -22.36 14.11 -0.80
N GLU A 72 -22.98 13.65 0.29
CA GLU A 72 -22.68 14.14 1.64
C GLU A 72 -21.26 13.76 2.08
N ALA A 73 -20.82 12.53 1.80
CA ALA A 73 -19.47 12.08 2.11
C ALA A 73 -18.43 12.85 1.30
N MET A 74 -18.71 13.08 0.00
CA MET A 74 -17.86 13.93 -0.85
C MET A 74 -17.74 15.36 -0.30
N ARG A 75 -18.83 15.96 0.18
CA ARG A 75 -18.78 17.30 0.80
C ARG A 75 -17.88 17.30 2.04
N LYS A 76 -18.05 16.34 2.95
CA LYS A 76 -17.26 16.24 4.19
C LYS A 76 -15.77 16.04 3.94
N VAL A 77 -15.38 15.21 2.96
CA VAL A 77 -13.96 15.06 2.58
C VAL A 77 -13.38 16.36 2.05
N ASN A 78 -14.12 17.09 1.20
CA ASN A 78 -13.63 18.36 0.68
C ASN A 78 -13.47 19.41 1.79
N GLU A 79 -14.38 19.43 2.77
CA GLU A 79 -14.27 20.29 3.96
C GLU A 79 -13.03 19.94 4.78
N GLU A 80 -12.80 18.66 5.07
CA GLU A 80 -11.61 18.17 5.79
C GLU A 80 -10.30 18.53 5.05
N LEU A 81 -10.26 18.30 3.74
CA LEU A 81 -9.09 18.65 2.91
C LEU A 81 -8.84 20.15 2.90
N THR A 82 -9.90 20.96 2.80
CA THR A 82 -9.78 22.42 2.80
C THR A 82 -9.28 22.95 4.14
N GLU A 83 -9.73 22.37 5.25
CA GLU A 83 -9.32 22.76 6.60
C GLU A 83 -7.85 22.41 6.89
N ILE A 84 -7.41 21.21 6.49
CA ILE A 84 -6.08 20.68 6.87
C ILE A 84 -4.99 21.10 5.88
N VAL A 85 -5.29 21.07 4.58
CA VAL A 85 -4.31 21.28 3.50
C VAL A 85 -4.41 22.71 2.95
N GLY A 86 -5.61 23.27 2.91
CA GLY A 86 -5.91 24.56 2.28
C GLY A 86 -6.27 24.42 0.79
N SER A 87 -7.10 25.32 0.27
CA SER A 87 -7.73 25.18 -1.04
C SER A 87 -6.78 25.18 -2.26
N ASN A 88 -5.54 25.66 -2.11
CA ASN A 88 -4.57 25.81 -3.20
C ASN A 88 -3.24 25.07 -2.95
N SER A 89 -3.20 24.20 -1.94
CA SER A 89 -1.99 23.46 -1.59
C SER A 89 -2.09 22.00 -2.05
N LEU A 90 -0.95 21.40 -2.38
CA LEU A 90 -0.89 19.97 -2.67
C LEU A 90 -0.89 19.17 -1.37
N VAL A 91 -1.52 18.00 -1.41
CA VAL A 91 -1.50 17.07 -0.27
C VAL A 91 -0.10 16.46 -0.15
N GLU A 92 0.54 16.63 1.00
CA GLU A 92 1.78 15.96 1.38
C GLU A 92 1.51 14.81 2.37
N GLU A 93 2.45 13.87 2.48
CA GLU A 93 2.36 12.74 3.41
C GLU A 93 2.23 13.17 4.88
N SER A 94 2.78 14.34 5.22
CA SER A 94 2.69 14.94 6.55
C SER A 94 1.25 15.29 6.98
N HIS A 95 0.33 15.45 6.02
CA HIS A 95 -1.07 15.72 6.28
C HIS A 95 -1.89 14.46 6.57
N LEU A 96 -1.48 13.29 6.07
CA LEU A 96 -2.23 12.05 6.16
C LEU A 96 -2.69 11.69 7.59
N PRO A 97 -1.88 11.86 8.66
CA PRO A 97 -2.31 11.54 10.02
C PRO A 97 -3.49 12.39 10.52
N LYS A 98 -3.77 13.53 9.89
CA LYS A 98 -4.88 14.44 10.26
C LYS A 98 -6.14 14.19 9.42
N LEU A 99 -6.01 13.53 8.28
CA LEU A 99 -7.10 13.27 7.32
C LEU A 99 -7.92 12.04 7.74
N HIS A 100 -8.59 12.13 8.89
CA HIS A 100 -9.28 11.01 9.52
C HIS A 100 -10.50 10.53 8.72
N TYR A 101 -11.26 11.47 8.14
CA TYR A 101 -12.46 11.17 7.39
C TYR A 101 -12.14 10.56 6.02
N LEU A 102 -11.12 11.07 5.34
CA LEU A 102 -10.59 10.45 4.13
C LEU A 102 -10.10 9.02 4.39
N ASP A 103 -9.33 8.81 5.46
CA ASP A 103 -8.87 7.47 5.87
C ASP A 103 -10.06 6.53 6.18
N ALA A 104 -11.10 7.04 6.86
CA ALA A 104 -12.31 6.27 7.11
C ALA A 104 -13.03 5.84 5.82
N ILE A 105 -13.09 6.72 4.80
CA ILE A 105 -13.69 6.39 3.51
C ILE A 105 -12.89 5.35 2.74
N ILE A 106 -11.56 5.46 2.75
CA ILE A 106 -10.69 4.46 2.12
C ILE A 106 -10.90 3.10 2.80
N LYS A 107 -10.94 3.06 4.14
CA LYS A 107 -11.19 1.84 4.92
C LYS A 107 -12.57 1.25 4.66
N GLU A 108 -13.61 2.07 4.62
CA GLU A 108 -14.98 1.62 4.33
C GLU A 108 -15.09 1.09 2.90
N THR A 109 -14.44 1.75 1.95
CA THR A 109 -14.38 1.27 0.57
C THR A 109 -13.64 -0.07 0.47
N CYS A 110 -12.54 -0.27 1.22
CA CYS A 110 -11.87 -1.56 1.32
C CYS A 110 -12.76 -2.65 1.97
N CYS A 111 -13.61 -2.26 2.92
CA CYS A 111 -14.56 -3.15 3.57
C CYS A 111 -15.61 -3.63 2.57
N LEU A 112 -16.26 -2.69 1.88
CA LEU A 112 -17.31 -2.95 0.90
C LEU A 112 -16.74 -3.58 -0.38
N LEU A 113 -15.67 -3.04 -0.94
CA LEU A 113 -15.19 -3.38 -2.29
C LEU A 113 -13.72 -3.83 -2.24
N PRO A 114 -13.41 -4.95 -1.55
CA PRO A 114 -12.04 -5.44 -1.48
C PRO A 114 -11.54 -5.83 -2.88
N ALA A 115 -10.38 -5.29 -3.28
CA ALA A 115 -9.76 -5.60 -4.58
C ALA A 115 -9.47 -7.10 -4.76
N LEU A 116 -9.26 -7.84 -3.67
CA LEU A 116 -9.07 -9.29 -3.67
C LEU A 116 -10.10 -9.99 -2.74
N PRO A 117 -11.33 -10.26 -3.22
CA PRO A 117 -12.40 -10.87 -2.41
C PRO A 117 -12.03 -12.21 -1.75
N PHE A 118 -11.11 -12.98 -2.34
CA PHE A 118 -10.66 -14.29 -1.86
C PHE A 118 -9.22 -14.33 -1.32
N LEU A 119 -8.54 -13.17 -1.27
CA LEU A 119 -7.10 -13.03 -1.04
C LEU A 119 -6.23 -13.94 -1.93
N VAL A 120 -4.91 -13.95 -1.67
CA VAL A 120 -3.99 -14.90 -2.27
C VAL A 120 -4.21 -16.29 -1.66
N PRO A 121 -4.39 -17.35 -2.46
CA PRO A 121 -4.60 -18.69 -1.94
C PRO A 121 -3.47 -19.15 -1.01
N ARG A 122 -3.83 -19.79 0.10
CA ARG A 122 -2.87 -20.34 1.07
C ARG A 122 -2.86 -21.86 0.98
N CYS A 123 -1.68 -22.46 1.04
CA CYS A 123 -1.51 -23.91 1.10
C CYS A 123 -0.70 -24.27 2.35
N PRO A 124 -1.25 -25.06 3.29
CA PRO A 124 -0.53 -25.38 4.51
C PRO A 124 0.62 -26.34 4.22
N SER A 125 1.78 -26.07 4.82
CA SER A 125 2.99 -26.87 4.68
C SER A 125 2.93 -28.21 5.42
N GLN A 126 2.00 -28.33 6.37
CA GLN A 126 1.71 -29.53 7.16
C GLN A 126 0.20 -29.66 7.39
N SER A 127 -0.29 -30.88 7.58
CA SER A 127 -1.70 -31.10 7.90
C SER A 127 -2.01 -30.50 9.28
N SER A 128 -3.13 -29.79 9.41
CA SER A 128 -3.52 -29.13 10.65
C SER A 128 -5.04 -29.06 10.78
N THR A 129 -5.54 -28.87 12.00
CA THR A 129 -6.97 -28.70 12.27
C THR A 129 -7.28 -27.21 12.46
N ILE A 130 -8.21 -26.67 11.66
CA ILE A 130 -8.62 -25.27 11.69
C ILE A 130 -10.11 -25.21 11.98
N GLY A 131 -10.53 -24.54 13.06
CA GLY A 131 -11.95 -24.40 13.41
C GLY A 131 -12.69 -25.74 13.60
N GLY A 132 -11.99 -26.80 13.99
CA GLY A 132 -12.53 -28.16 14.12
C GLY A 132 -12.47 -29.01 12.83
N TYR A 133 -12.05 -28.43 11.70
CA TYR A 133 -11.90 -29.15 10.43
C TYR A 133 -10.45 -29.61 10.21
N TYR A 134 -10.26 -30.89 9.90
CA TYR A 134 -8.95 -31.40 9.51
C TYR A 134 -8.61 -30.98 8.07
N VAL A 135 -7.52 -30.24 7.90
CA VAL A 135 -7.03 -29.76 6.61
C VAL A 135 -5.72 -30.46 6.26
N PRO A 136 -5.69 -31.31 5.23
CA PRO A 136 -4.47 -31.95 4.78
C PRO A 136 -3.42 -30.98 4.24
N LYS A 137 -2.14 -31.33 4.38
CA LYS A 137 -1.01 -30.64 3.72
C LYS A 137 -1.29 -30.45 2.23
N GLY A 138 -1.00 -29.25 1.72
CA GLY A 138 -1.13 -28.93 0.29
C GLY A 138 -2.54 -28.58 -0.17
N THR A 139 -3.55 -28.64 0.71
CA THR A 139 -4.91 -28.17 0.39
C THR A 139 -4.91 -26.68 0.08
N ARG A 140 -5.55 -26.26 -1.01
CA ARG A 140 -5.70 -24.84 -1.35
C ARG A 140 -6.84 -24.24 -0.54
N ILE A 141 -6.53 -23.20 0.24
CA ILE A 141 -7.48 -22.46 1.08
C ILE A 141 -7.68 -21.08 0.46
N LEU A 142 -8.93 -20.70 0.24
CA LEU A 142 -9.36 -19.36 -0.17
C LEU A 142 -10.09 -18.70 1.01
N LEU A 143 -9.73 -17.48 1.35
CA LEU A 143 -10.39 -16.73 2.42
C LEU A 143 -11.41 -15.78 1.83
N ASN A 144 -12.70 -16.02 2.03
CA ASN A 144 -13.77 -15.17 1.53
C ASN A 144 -13.92 -13.89 2.38
N VAL A 145 -13.01 -12.95 2.18
CA VAL A 145 -13.01 -11.66 2.87
C VAL A 145 -14.25 -10.84 2.53
N TRP A 146 -14.76 -10.96 1.30
CA TRP A 146 -16.02 -10.32 0.91
C TRP A 146 -17.20 -10.69 1.80
N ALA A 147 -17.33 -11.97 2.15
CA ALA A 147 -18.38 -12.43 3.05
C ALA A 147 -18.13 -11.99 4.50
N ILE A 148 -16.87 -12.04 4.96
CA ILE A 148 -16.51 -11.63 6.31
C ILE A 148 -16.82 -10.14 6.54
N HIS A 149 -16.44 -9.27 5.60
CA HIS A 149 -16.70 -7.83 5.68
C HIS A 149 -18.18 -7.45 5.59
N ARG A 150 -19.06 -8.39 5.24
CA ARG A 150 -20.51 -8.18 5.09
C ARG A 150 -21.35 -8.98 6.08
N ASP A 151 -20.71 -9.70 7.00
CA ASP A 151 -21.45 -10.46 8.00
C ASP A 151 -22.04 -9.49 9.02
N PRO A 152 -23.38 -9.34 9.14
CA PRO A 152 -23.99 -8.43 10.10
C PRO A 152 -23.79 -8.86 11.56
N LYS A 153 -23.19 -10.04 11.81
CA LYS A 153 -22.88 -10.56 13.15
C LYS A 153 -21.48 -10.16 13.63
N ILE A 154 -20.67 -9.54 12.79
CA ILE A 154 -19.33 -9.03 13.07
C ILE A 154 -19.39 -7.50 13.02
#